data_AF-B8B866-F1
#
_entry.id   AF-B8B866-F1
#
_cell.length_a   1.000
_cell.length_b   1.000
_cell.length_c   1.000
_cell.angle_alpha   90.00
_cell.angle_beta   90.00
_cell.angle_gamma   90.00
#
_symmetry.space_group_name_H-M   'P 1'
#
loop_
_entity.id
_entity.type
_entity.pdbx_description
1 polymer ?
#
loop_
_entity_poly.entity_id
_entity_poly.type
_entity_poly.pdbx_seq_one_letter_code
_entity_poly.pdbx_strand_id
1 'polypeptide(L)'
;MASTAAAAGWGLGAVDGVLPPELLLDVLLRLPAGPICRLRAVCRSWLAFTTDPHFVAAHAARHPAPLLAVGVQGFPRLCVDLVDLSGNLVKQILRVGKGRVVSGSSADRVLVAGEDHSVRVLNPTTGSISILPSHRCGGADPSTIAAWFAFGQTASTGECKLVRILLNIDNSRHLSEVITIGDTDGEWRETANPPGYLGWNCTNGVVFKGAAYFILDYCFSDPSFLERGCMPSFDFATEKWSVALQGPLNRILEESNGTLSYHDLANQLMLSGLKGTLCTSHWNDQFYTVDLWFLTDSEKGTWSKDHRINVDAVFHGIGDYLKVQPLLVTDEGKIVLSMQMGSKGVVQIYDPVTDTSSDIIQISIYTGASWQGIVRGATTKLGT
;
A
#
# COMPACT_ATOMS: atom_id res chain seq x y z
N MET A 1 -24.98 -52.67 30.93
CA MET A 1 -24.58 -51.27 31.23
C MET A 1 -23.72 -50.79 30.08
N ALA A 2 -24.32 -50.08 29.12
CA ALA A 2 -23.60 -49.36 28.08
C ALA A 2 -23.90 -47.88 28.26
N SER A 3 -22.87 -47.12 28.62
CA SER A 3 -22.89 -45.67 28.74
C SER A 3 -22.60 -45.08 27.37
N THR A 4 -23.60 -44.49 26.73
CA THR A 4 -23.40 -43.63 25.54
C THR A 4 -23.24 -42.19 26.02
N ALA A 5 -22.02 -41.67 25.86
CA ALA A 5 -21.64 -40.30 26.15
C ALA A 5 -22.41 -39.33 25.21
N ALA A 6 -22.99 -38.29 25.80
CA ALA A 6 -23.58 -37.18 25.07
C ALA A 6 -22.46 -36.37 24.39
N ALA A 7 -22.50 -36.28 23.07
CA ALA A 7 -21.72 -35.31 22.33
C ALA A 7 -22.32 -33.92 22.61
N ALA A 8 -21.53 -33.01 23.16
CA ALA A 8 -21.89 -31.62 23.38
C ALA A 8 -22.13 -30.93 22.03
N GLY A 9 -23.40 -30.76 21.66
CA GLY A 9 -23.79 -30.02 20.47
C GLY A 9 -23.48 -28.54 20.63
N TRP A 10 -22.70 -27.98 19.71
CA TRP A 10 -22.48 -26.54 19.61
C TRP A 10 -23.79 -25.88 19.19
N GLY A 11 -24.24 -24.88 19.96
CA GLY A 11 -25.49 -24.16 19.75
C GLY A 11 -25.43 -23.17 18.59
N LEU A 12 -25.15 -23.65 17.38
CA LEU A 12 -25.39 -22.87 16.16
C LEU A 12 -26.89 -22.92 15.87
N GLY A 13 -27.53 -21.76 15.68
CA GLY A 13 -28.94 -21.68 15.32
C GLY A 13 -29.22 -22.52 14.07
N ALA A 14 -30.14 -23.48 14.16
CA ALA A 14 -30.46 -24.35 13.04
C ALA A 14 -31.03 -23.52 11.88
N VAL A 15 -30.38 -23.62 10.71
CA VAL A 15 -30.92 -23.12 9.45
C VAL A 15 -31.70 -24.25 8.82
N ASP A 16 -32.98 -24.04 8.49
CA ASP A 16 -33.87 -25.02 7.83
C ASP A 16 -33.37 -25.33 6.40
N GLY A 17 -32.25 -26.03 6.29
CA GLY A 17 -31.54 -26.31 5.05
C GLY A 17 -31.03 -27.74 4.97
N VAL A 18 -30.82 -28.21 3.74
CA VAL A 18 -30.36 -29.58 3.40
C VAL A 18 -28.88 -29.82 3.78
N LEU A 19 -28.12 -28.76 4.07
CA LEU A 19 -26.72 -28.81 4.45
C LEU A 19 -26.55 -28.84 5.98
N PRO A 20 -25.68 -29.71 6.52
CA PRO A 20 -25.26 -29.66 7.92
C PRO A 20 -24.78 -28.25 8.34
N PRO A 21 -25.11 -27.76 9.55
CA PRO A 21 -24.74 -26.42 10.01
C PRO A 21 -23.25 -26.10 9.95
N GLU A 22 -22.39 -27.10 10.12
CA GLU A 22 -20.93 -26.97 10.08
C GLU A 22 -20.43 -26.69 8.66
N LEU A 23 -21.00 -27.36 7.65
CA LEU A 23 -20.68 -27.11 6.25
C LEU A 23 -21.21 -25.75 5.80
N LEU A 24 -22.39 -25.37 6.30
CA LEU A 24 -22.96 -24.05 6.06
C LEU A 24 -22.05 -22.96 6.63
N LEU A 25 -21.61 -23.12 7.88
CA LEU A 25 -20.65 -22.24 8.53
C LEU A 25 -19.39 -22.09 7.68
N ASP A 26 -18.77 -23.19 7.26
CA ASP A 26 -17.53 -23.15 6.48
C ASP A 26 -17.67 -22.46 5.12
N VAL A 27 -18.81 -22.63 4.44
CA VAL A 27 -19.11 -21.94 3.17
C VAL A 27 -19.29 -20.45 3.41
N LEU A 28 -20.13 -20.06 4.37
CA LEU A 28 -20.40 -18.66 4.67
C LEU A 28 -19.16 -17.92 5.18
N LEU A 29 -18.31 -18.60 5.95
CA LEU A 29 -17.04 -18.06 6.41
C LEU A 29 -16.03 -17.77 5.27
N ARG A 30 -16.28 -18.25 4.04
CA ARG A 30 -15.49 -17.88 2.84
C ARG A 30 -16.08 -16.70 2.08
N LEU A 31 -17.30 -16.27 2.41
CA LEU A 31 -17.96 -15.17 1.73
C LEU A 31 -17.56 -13.82 2.35
N PRO A 32 -17.44 -12.75 1.53
CA PRO A 32 -17.29 -11.38 2.03
C PRO A 32 -18.50 -10.95 2.87
N ALA A 33 -18.35 -9.86 3.64
CA ALA A 33 -19.41 -9.32 4.49
C ALA A 33 -20.69 -8.94 3.72
N GLY A 34 -20.57 -8.35 2.51
CA GLY A 34 -21.71 -7.91 1.71
C GLY A 34 -22.75 -9.01 1.43
N PRO A 35 -22.38 -10.15 0.82
CA PRO A 35 -23.27 -11.29 0.64
C PRO A 35 -23.89 -11.81 1.95
N ILE A 36 -23.12 -11.85 3.04
CA ILE A 36 -23.63 -12.25 4.37
C ILE A 36 -24.71 -11.28 4.85
N CYS A 37 -24.51 -9.97 4.69
CA CYS A 37 -25.50 -8.96 5.01
C CYS A 37 -26.78 -9.10 4.18
N ARG A 38 -26.68 -9.54 2.92
CA ARG A 38 -27.86 -9.82 2.08
C ARG A 38 -28.62 -11.07 2.56
N LEU A 39 -27.93 -12.10 3.04
CA LEU A 39 -28.57 -13.31 3.59
C LEU A 39 -29.44 -12.99 4.83
N ARG A 40 -29.05 -12.01 5.64
CA ARG A 40 -29.84 -11.52 6.79
C ARG A 40 -31.25 -11.06 6.39
N ALA A 41 -31.42 -10.59 5.16
CA ALA A 41 -32.71 -10.14 4.66
C ALA A 41 -33.60 -11.27 4.11
N VAL A 42 -33.07 -12.50 3.94
CA VAL A 42 -33.79 -13.62 3.32
C VAL A 42 -34.82 -14.22 4.29
N CYS A 43 -34.41 -14.60 5.50
CA CYS A 43 -35.32 -15.09 6.53
C CYS A 43 -34.73 -14.91 7.95
N ARG A 44 -35.58 -15.08 8.97
CA ARG A 44 -35.18 -14.94 10.39
C ARG A 44 -34.10 -15.93 10.81
N SER A 45 -34.07 -17.13 10.23
CA SER A 45 -33.06 -18.13 10.53
C SER A 45 -31.68 -17.72 10.00
N TRP A 46 -31.59 -17.22 8.76
CA TRP A 46 -30.35 -16.65 8.21
C TRP A 46 -29.87 -15.42 8.99
N LEU A 47 -30.80 -14.56 9.39
CA LEU A 47 -30.48 -13.44 10.28
C LEU A 47 -29.85 -13.96 11.57
N ALA A 48 -30.53 -14.86 12.29
CA ALA A 48 -30.05 -15.43 13.55
C ALA A 48 -28.67 -16.09 13.41
N PHE A 49 -28.47 -16.92 12.38
CA PHE A 49 -27.20 -17.61 12.13
C PHE A 49 -26.04 -16.65 11.87
N THR A 50 -26.25 -15.64 11.01
CA THR A 50 -25.18 -14.70 10.63
C THR A 50 -24.97 -13.55 11.61
N THR A 51 -25.84 -13.41 12.61
CA THR A 51 -25.65 -12.52 13.77
C THR A 51 -25.18 -13.27 15.00
N ASP A 52 -25.07 -14.61 14.95
CA ASP A 52 -24.54 -15.40 16.06
C ASP A 52 -23.12 -14.93 16.41
N PRO A 53 -22.80 -14.70 17.69
CA PRO A 53 -21.48 -14.23 18.10
C PRO A 53 -20.32 -15.13 17.64
N HIS A 54 -20.50 -16.45 17.58
CA HIS A 54 -19.46 -17.37 17.10
C HIS A 54 -19.26 -17.22 15.60
N PHE A 55 -20.36 -17.10 14.83
CA PHE A 55 -20.27 -16.82 13.41
C PHE A 55 -19.54 -15.50 13.16
N VAL A 56 -19.92 -14.44 13.86
CA VAL A 56 -19.31 -13.10 13.71
C VAL A 56 -17.82 -13.12 14.08
N ALA A 57 -17.46 -13.78 15.18
CA ALA A 57 -16.06 -13.90 15.60
C ALA A 57 -15.24 -14.72 14.60
N ALA A 58 -15.75 -15.86 14.15
CA ALA A 58 -15.08 -16.71 13.16
C ALA A 58 -14.96 -16.01 11.79
N HIS A 59 -15.98 -15.25 11.40
CA HIS A 59 -15.97 -14.46 10.16
C HIS A 59 -14.93 -13.35 10.24
N ALA A 60 -14.91 -12.58 11.33
CA ALA A 60 -13.92 -11.53 11.55
C ALA A 60 -12.49 -12.07 11.62
N ALA A 61 -12.29 -13.27 12.16
CA ALA A 61 -10.98 -13.93 12.18
C ALA A 61 -10.49 -14.34 10.78
N ARG A 62 -11.41 -14.67 9.86
CA ARG A 62 -11.09 -15.02 8.46
C ARG A 62 -11.08 -13.82 7.51
N HIS A 63 -11.83 -12.77 7.81
CA HIS A 63 -11.92 -11.52 7.03
C HIS A 63 -11.48 -10.33 7.89
N PRO A 64 -10.20 -10.31 8.31
CA PRO A 64 -9.73 -9.26 9.19
C PRO A 64 -9.75 -7.92 8.43
N ALA A 65 -10.48 -6.94 8.97
CA ALA A 65 -10.68 -5.65 8.32
C ALA A 65 -9.33 -4.97 8.06
N PRO A 66 -9.10 -4.43 6.84
CA PRO A 66 -7.88 -3.71 6.56
C PRO A 66 -7.87 -2.38 7.34
N LEU A 67 -6.75 -2.13 8.01
CA LEU A 67 -6.45 -0.85 8.62
C LEU A 67 -5.53 -0.04 7.70
N LEU A 68 -5.75 1.26 7.68
CA LEU A 68 -4.86 2.23 7.07
C LEU A 68 -3.93 2.79 8.15
N ALA A 69 -2.63 2.80 7.89
CA ALA A 69 -1.67 3.51 8.73
C ALA A 69 -1.46 4.90 8.16
N VAL A 70 -1.87 5.91 8.92
CA VAL A 70 -1.82 7.32 8.56
C VAL A 70 -0.78 8.00 9.45
N GLY A 71 0.23 8.61 8.85
CA GLY A 71 1.12 9.50 9.57
C GLY A 71 0.36 10.78 9.93
N VAL A 72 0.22 11.08 11.22
CA VAL A 72 -0.41 12.31 11.70
C VAL A 72 0.64 13.12 12.44
N GLN A 73 0.99 14.29 11.89
CA GLN A 73 1.98 15.16 12.50
C GLN A 73 1.29 16.14 13.46
N GLY A 74 1.14 15.74 14.72
CA GLY A 74 0.82 16.67 15.81
C GLY A 74 2.10 17.34 16.30
N PHE A 75 2.19 18.68 16.37
CA PHE A 75 3.31 19.30 17.08
C PHE A 75 3.28 18.85 18.56
N PRO A 76 4.39 18.35 19.17
CA PRO A 76 5.77 18.31 18.67
C PRO A 76 6.26 16.93 18.16
N ARG A 77 5.39 15.93 17.90
CA ARG A 77 5.77 14.54 17.57
C ARG A 77 4.82 13.88 16.57
N LEU A 78 5.36 13.15 15.59
CA LEU A 78 4.59 12.28 14.70
C LEU A 78 3.95 11.13 15.51
N CYS A 79 2.64 10.93 15.30
CA CYS A 79 1.94 9.69 15.64
C CYS A 79 1.55 8.96 14.35
N VAL A 80 1.35 7.65 14.47
CA VAL A 80 0.77 6.85 13.40
C VAL A 80 -0.59 6.38 13.88
N ASP A 81 -1.63 6.85 13.20
CA ASP A 81 -3.01 6.47 13.47
C ASP A 81 -3.36 5.28 12.59
N LEU A 82 -3.88 4.22 13.21
CA LEU A 82 -4.48 3.10 12.53
C LEU A 82 -5.97 3.35 12.44
N VAL A 83 -6.45 3.56 11.22
CA VAL A 83 -7.83 3.95 10.91
C VAL A 83 -8.51 2.83 10.14
N ASP A 84 -9.76 2.52 10.47
CA ASP A 84 -10.56 1.59 9.67
C ASP A 84 -11.07 2.26 8.37
N LEU A 85 -11.70 1.48 7.49
CA LEU A 85 -12.26 2.02 6.24
C LEU A 85 -13.52 2.88 6.44
N SER A 86 -14.04 2.97 7.66
CA SER A 86 -15.13 3.89 8.03
C SER A 86 -14.62 5.22 8.59
N GLY A 87 -13.29 5.40 8.67
CA GLY A 87 -12.67 6.62 9.17
C GLY A 87 -12.50 6.65 10.70
N ASN A 88 -12.82 5.57 11.40
CA ASN A 88 -12.68 5.52 12.85
C ASN A 88 -11.24 5.19 13.24
N LEU A 89 -10.72 5.94 14.22
CA LEU A 89 -9.44 5.63 14.84
C LEU A 89 -9.55 4.34 15.65
N VAL A 90 -8.83 3.31 15.24
CA VAL A 90 -8.77 2.02 15.93
C VAL A 90 -7.66 2.01 16.97
N LYS A 91 -6.49 2.55 16.63
CA LYS A 91 -5.33 2.58 17.52
C LYS A 91 -4.39 3.69 17.13
N GLN A 92 -3.83 4.37 18.13
CA GLN A 92 -2.81 5.39 17.93
C GLN A 92 -1.46 4.89 18.44
N ILE A 93 -0.43 4.95 17.59
CA ILE A 93 0.95 4.64 17.94
C ILE A 93 1.68 5.97 18.19
N LEU A 94 2.01 6.21 19.46
CA LEU A 94 2.69 7.41 19.92
C LEU A 94 4.21 7.28 19.85
N ARG A 95 4.91 8.43 19.94
CA ARG A 95 6.38 8.53 20.09
C ARG A 95 7.18 8.02 18.88
N VAL A 96 6.60 8.15 17.68
CA VAL A 96 7.25 7.73 16.42
C VAL A 96 8.34 8.73 15.97
N GLY A 97 8.55 9.83 16.70
CA GLY A 97 9.62 10.81 16.43
C GLY A 97 9.19 11.89 15.45
N LYS A 98 10.11 12.51 14.73
CA LYS A 98 9.80 13.29 13.53
C LYS A 98 10.10 12.43 12.31
N GLY A 99 9.25 12.46 11.28
CA GLY A 99 9.45 11.62 10.11
C GLY A 99 8.24 11.49 9.19
N ARG A 100 8.36 10.56 8.24
CA ARG A 100 7.41 10.23 7.17
C ARG A 100 7.15 8.73 7.16
N VAL A 101 5.89 8.34 7.07
CA VAL A 101 5.51 6.94 6.81
C VAL A 101 5.86 6.62 5.35
N VAL A 102 6.60 5.54 5.12
CA VAL A 102 7.26 5.28 3.82
C VAL A 102 6.86 3.97 3.16
N SER A 103 6.48 2.93 3.92
CA SER A 103 6.03 1.68 3.31
C SER A 103 5.22 0.82 4.27
N GLY A 104 4.25 0.09 3.72
CA GLY A 104 3.55 -1.01 4.38
C GLY A 104 3.06 -1.97 3.30
N SER A 105 3.81 -3.04 3.02
CA SER A 105 3.31 -4.15 2.18
C SER A 105 4.21 -5.39 2.13
N SER A 106 5.01 -5.67 3.16
CA SER A 106 5.44 -7.05 3.43
C SER A 106 5.39 -7.31 4.93
N ALA A 107 4.82 -8.46 5.33
CA ALA A 107 4.75 -8.92 6.72
C ALA A 107 3.93 -8.08 7.75
N ASP A 108 2.94 -7.27 7.34
CA ASP A 108 2.11 -6.45 8.25
C ASP A 108 2.96 -5.56 9.18
N ARG A 109 3.93 -4.86 8.61
CA ARG A 109 4.77 -3.87 9.29
C ARG A 109 4.64 -2.52 8.60
N VAL A 110 4.73 -1.46 9.39
CA VAL A 110 4.73 -0.07 8.90
C VAL A 110 6.11 0.52 9.13
N LEU A 111 6.71 1.05 8.09
CA LEU A 111 7.99 1.75 8.17
C LEU A 111 7.80 3.25 8.27
N VAL A 112 8.55 3.86 9.18
CA VAL A 112 8.61 5.31 9.36
C VAL A 112 10.06 5.78 9.26
N ALA A 113 10.34 6.60 8.26
CA ALA A 113 11.63 7.23 8.05
C ALA A 113 11.68 8.56 8.81
N GLY A 114 12.66 8.74 9.67
CA GLY A 114 12.89 9.98 10.40
C GLY A 114 13.58 11.06 9.57
N GLU A 115 13.43 12.31 9.98
CA GLU A 115 14.20 13.45 9.42
C GLU A 115 15.71 13.31 9.65
N ASP A 116 16.10 12.55 10.67
CA ASP A 116 17.47 12.21 11.05
C ASP A 116 18.03 10.98 10.31
N HIS A 117 17.37 10.56 9.22
CA HIS A 117 17.64 9.31 8.50
C HIS A 117 17.49 8.04 9.35
N SER A 118 16.89 8.11 10.54
CA SER A 118 16.51 6.91 11.29
C SER A 118 15.38 6.19 10.56
N VAL A 119 15.30 4.87 10.69
CA VAL A 119 14.15 4.11 10.22
C VAL A 119 13.57 3.32 11.37
N ARG A 120 12.26 3.42 11.55
CA ARG A 120 11.51 2.75 12.61
C ARG A 120 10.57 1.75 11.98
N VAL A 121 10.61 0.53 12.48
CA VAL A 121 9.71 -0.55 12.12
C VAL A 121 8.63 -0.63 13.18
N LEU A 122 7.39 -0.38 12.77
CA LEU A 122 6.22 -0.49 13.61
C LEU A 122 5.55 -1.83 13.34
N ASN A 123 5.17 -2.52 14.40
CA ASN A 123 4.24 -3.63 14.35
C ASN A 123 2.86 -3.10 14.74
N PRO A 124 1.91 -2.94 13.81
CA PRO A 124 0.59 -2.38 14.11
C PRO A 124 -0.20 -3.24 15.11
N THR A 125 -0.07 -4.56 15.01
CA THR A 125 -0.75 -5.53 15.87
C THR A 125 -0.30 -5.38 17.32
N THR A 126 1.01 -5.48 17.59
CA THR A 126 1.54 -5.40 18.96
C THR A 126 1.68 -3.96 19.45
N GLY A 127 1.84 -2.99 18.54
CA GLY A 127 2.23 -1.62 18.85
C GLY A 127 3.73 -1.46 19.16
N SER A 128 4.54 -2.50 18.97
CA SER A 128 5.99 -2.43 19.22
C SER A 128 6.69 -1.57 18.16
N ILE A 129 7.71 -0.84 18.60
CA ILE A 129 8.54 0.03 17.76
C ILE A 129 9.98 -0.46 17.87
N SER A 130 10.56 -0.84 16.74
CA SER A 130 11.98 -1.19 16.64
C SER A 130 12.70 -0.13 15.81
N ILE A 131 13.84 0.37 16.29
CA ILE A 131 14.65 1.35 15.56
C ILE A 131 15.76 0.58 14.87
N LEU A 132 15.88 0.74 13.55
CA LEU A 132 16.98 0.15 12.79
C LEU A 132 18.27 0.91 13.10
N PRO A 133 19.44 0.23 13.10
CA PRO A 133 20.71 0.89 13.38
C PRO A 133 20.95 1.99 12.36
N SER A 134 21.58 3.07 12.79
CA SER A 134 22.05 4.12 11.90
C SER A 134 23.41 3.73 11.34
N HIS A 135 23.53 3.61 10.02
CA HIS A 135 24.83 3.44 9.37
C HIS A 135 25.62 4.77 9.42
N ARG A 136 26.95 4.69 9.63
CA ARG A 136 27.87 5.82 9.89
C ARG A 136 28.15 6.73 8.68
N CYS A 137 27.24 6.86 7.71
CA CYS A 137 27.28 8.07 6.89
C CYS A 137 26.87 9.22 7.80
N GLY A 138 27.83 10.09 8.10
CA GLY A 138 27.85 11.05 9.21
C GLY A 138 26.50 11.72 9.48
N GLY A 139 26.19 11.88 10.76
CA GLY A 139 24.88 12.33 11.22
C GLY A 139 24.33 13.47 10.39
N ALA A 140 23.06 13.34 9.97
CA ALA A 140 22.31 14.33 9.19
C ALA A 140 23.23 15.13 8.26
N ASP A 141 23.81 14.47 7.24
CA ASP A 141 24.49 15.22 6.18
C ASP A 141 23.47 16.24 5.65
N PRO A 142 23.67 17.56 5.89
CA PRO A 142 22.66 18.58 5.60
C PRO A 142 22.31 18.63 4.11
N SER A 143 23.05 17.90 3.28
CA SER A 143 22.92 17.81 1.86
C SER A 143 22.13 16.62 1.34
N THR A 144 21.51 15.78 2.18
CA THR A 144 20.54 14.78 1.65
C THR A 144 19.22 15.47 1.26
N ILE A 145 18.86 15.46 -0.03
CA ILE A 145 17.63 16.13 -0.51
C ILE A 145 16.45 15.16 -0.66
N ALA A 146 16.72 13.89 -0.98
CA ALA A 146 15.66 12.90 -1.20
C ALA A 146 16.06 11.49 -0.72
N ALA A 147 15.04 10.71 -0.36
CA ALA A 147 15.20 9.31 0.03
C ALA A 147 14.03 8.46 -0.48
N TRP A 148 14.34 7.32 -1.08
CA TRP A 148 13.38 6.28 -1.46
C TRP A 148 13.61 5.03 -0.63
N PHE A 149 12.53 4.33 -0.33
CA PHE A 149 12.56 3.11 0.49
C PHE A 149 11.79 2.01 -0.22
N ALA A 150 12.18 0.76 -0.02
CA ALA A 150 11.32 -0.37 -0.34
C ALA A 150 11.54 -1.50 0.65
N PHE A 151 10.44 -2.09 1.13
CA PHE A 151 10.46 -3.10 2.17
C PHE A 151 9.75 -4.37 1.74
N GLY A 152 10.51 -5.45 1.61
CA GLY A 152 10.05 -6.68 0.99
C GLY A 152 10.57 -7.92 1.67
N GLN A 153 9.98 -9.05 1.33
CA GLN A 153 10.54 -10.35 1.62
C GLN A 153 11.25 -10.89 0.38
N THR A 154 12.39 -11.53 0.58
CA THR A 154 13.04 -12.33 -0.46
C THR A 154 12.13 -13.49 -0.86
N ALA A 155 12.00 -13.76 -2.16
CA ALA A 155 11.15 -14.84 -2.65
C ALA A 155 11.65 -16.25 -2.22
N SER A 156 12.95 -16.41 -1.97
CA SER A 156 13.59 -17.69 -1.67
C SER A 156 13.60 -18.07 -0.19
N THR A 157 13.98 -17.14 0.70
CA THR A 157 14.18 -17.41 2.14
C THR A 157 13.09 -16.82 3.03
N GLY A 158 12.23 -15.93 2.50
CA GLY A 158 11.24 -15.18 3.28
C GLY A 158 11.85 -14.11 4.21
N GLU A 159 13.16 -13.87 4.13
CA GLU A 159 13.83 -12.84 4.92
C GLU A 159 13.31 -11.45 4.54
N CYS A 160 13.03 -10.64 5.56
CA CYS A 160 12.59 -9.27 5.37
C CYS A 160 13.82 -8.38 5.12
N LYS A 161 13.81 -7.63 4.03
CA LYS A 161 14.86 -6.68 3.67
C LYS A 161 14.27 -5.31 3.42
N LEU A 162 15.03 -4.28 3.80
CA LEU A 162 14.76 -2.88 3.48
C LEU A 162 15.90 -2.37 2.62
N VAL A 163 15.57 -1.85 1.44
CA VAL A 163 16.49 -1.04 0.63
C VAL A 163 16.14 0.43 0.80
N ARG A 164 17.17 1.26 0.90
CA ARG A 164 17.08 2.72 0.95
C ARG A 164 18.02 3.32 -0.08
N ILE A 165 17.53 4.28 -0.84
CA ILE A 165 18.31 5.06 -1.81
C ILE A 165 18.30 6.51 -1.34
N LEU A 166 19.47 7.09 -1.11
CA LEU A 166 19.67 8.48 -0.68
C LEU A 166 20.27 9.31 -1.83
N LEU A 167 19.74 10.51 -2.04
CA LEU A 167 20.25 11.49 -3.01
C LEU A 167 20.81 12.72 -2.29
N ASN A 168 22.04 13.09 -2.64
CA ASN A 168 22.78 14.21 -2.06
C ASN A 168 22.81 15.45 -3.00
N ILE A 169 22.89 16.68 -2.44
CA ILE A 169 22.89 17.98 -3.15
C ILE A 169 23.98 18.06 -4.22
N ASP A 170 25.12 17.43 -4.02
CA ASP A 170 26.22 17.48 -4.99
C ASP A 170 25.95 16.70 -6.29
N ASN A 171 24.78 16.03 -6.39
CA ASN A 171 24.32 15.23 -7.53
C ASN A 171 25.32 14.13 -7.95
N SER A 172 26.32 13.83 -7.11
CA SER A 172 27.46 12.98 -7.47
C SER A 172 27.42 11.61 -6.79
N ARG A 173 26.63 11.45 -5.73
CA ARG A 173 26.54 10.19 -4.96
C ARG A 173 25.09 9.85 -4.63
N HIS A 174 24.49 8.97 -5.43
CA HIS A 174 23.45 8.09 -4.91
C HIS A 174 24.13 7.15 -3.90
N LEU A 175 23.54 7.01 -2.72
CA LEU A 175 23.93 5.97 -1.78
C LEU A 175 22.76 5.01 -1.64
N SER A 176 22.94 3.80 -2.17
CA SER A 176 22.01 2.70 -1.98
C SER A 176 22.52 1.77 -0.89
N GLU A 177 21.66 1.51 0.09
CA GLU A 177 21.96 0.62 1.20
C GLU A 177 20.84 -0.40 1.37
N VAL A 178 21.20 -1.61 1.77
CA VAL A 178 20.25 -2.67 2.12
C VAL A 178 20.53 -3.17 3.53
N ILE A 179 19.47 -3.45 4.28
CA ILE A 179 19.53 -4.09 5.59
C ILE A 179 18.58 -5.27 5.62
N THR A 180 19.02 -6.36 6.24
CA THR A 180 18.16 -7.51 6.55
C THR A 180 17.57 -7.33 7.95
N ILE A 181 16.25 -7.42 8.05
CA ILE A 181 15.50 -7.18 9.28
C ILE A 181 15.11 -8.54 9.88
N GLY A 182 15.89 -8.95 10.88
CA GLY A 182 15.66 -10.12 11.74
C GLY A 182 16.30 -9.81 13.10
N ASP A 183 15.68 -10.27 14.20
CA ASP A 183 15.91 -9.73 15.55
C ASP A 183 17.40 -9.50 15.89
N THR A 184 17.68 -8.22 16.17
CA THR A 184 18.83 -7.63 16.89
C THR A 184 20.16 -7.31 16.19
N ASP A 185 20.56 -7.93 15.07
CA ASP A 185 21.93 -7.73 14.52
C ASP A 185 22.02 -7.30 13.03
N GLY A 186 20.96 -6.72 12.46
CA GLY A 186 20.98 -6.28 11.07
C GLY A 186 21.95 -5.11 10.82
N GLU A 187 22.99 -5.30 10.01
CA GLU A 187 23.85 -4.20 9.55
C GLU A 187 23.43 -3.71 8.16
N TRP A 188 23.52 -2.40 7.95
CA TRP A 188 23.39 -1.81 6.62
C TRP A 188 24.61 -2.17 5.77
N ARG A 189 24.35 -2.53 4.52
CA ARG A 189 25.37 -2.85 3.53
C ARG A 189 25.15 -1.98 2.30
N GLU A 190 26.23 -1.42 1.77
CA GLU A 190 26.19 -0.65 0.53
C GLU A 190 25.88 -1.57 -0.65
N THR A 191 25.09 -1.08 -1.60
CA THR A 191 24.73 -1.79 -2.83
C THR A 191 24.94 -0.91 -4.05
N ALA A 192 24.83 -1.51 -5.24
CA ALA A 192 24.79 -0.74 -6.48
C ALA A 192 23.63 0.28 -6.48
N ASN A 193 23.85 1.38 -7.18
CA ASN A 193 22.86 2.44 -7.38
C ASN A 193 21.84 2.10 -8.47
N PRO A 194 20.66 2.74 -8.46
CA PRO A 194 19.68 2.57 -9.51
C PRO A 194 20.27 2.92 -10.88
N PRO A 195 19.78 2.30 -11.97
CA PRO A 195 20.29 2.53 -13.32
C PRO A 195 19.97 3.94 -13.88
N GLY A 196 19.10 4.70 -13.22
CA GLY A 196 18.74 6.07 -13.57
C GLY A 196 18.22 6.83 -12.35
N TYR A 197 17.87 8.10 -12.53
CA TYR A 197 17.27 8.90 -11.46
C TYR A 197 15.87 8.39 -11.15
N LEU A 198 15.53 8.28 -9.87
CA LEU A 198 14.19 7.86 -9.44
C LEU A 198 13.29 9.09 -9.32
N GLY A 199 12.01 8.93 -9.65
CA GLY A 199 11.04 10.03 -9.67
C GLY A 199 10.90 10.69 -8.30
N TRP A 200 11.13 12.00 -8.24
CA TRP A 200 11.08 12.79 -7.00
C TRP A 200 9.69 12.80 -6.35
N ASN A 201 8.67 12.75 -7.20
CA ASN A 201 7.27 12.92 -6.86
C ASN A 201 6.50 11.60 -6.77
N CYS A 202 7.18 10.47 -6.96
CA CYS A 202 6.58 9.15 -7.03
C CYS A 202 6.54 8.47 -5.65
N THR A 203 5.82 7.34 -5.61
CA THR A 203 5.76 6.47 -4.44
C THR A 203 7.12 5.85 -4.14
N ASN A 204 7.28 5.42 -2.89
CA ASN A 204 8.35 4.51 -2.51
C ASN A 204 8.26 3.20 -3.31
N GLY A 205 9.35 2.42 -3.32
CA GLY A 205 9.41 1.20 -4.11
C GLY A 205 8.36 0.18 -3.67
N VAL A 206 7.69 -0.41 -4.65
CA VAL A 206 6.62 -1.38 -4.45
C VAL A 206 7.16 -2.78 -4.67
N VAL A 207 6.92 -3.67 -3.72
CA VAL A 207 7.46 -5.03 -3.77
C VAL A 207 6.49 -5.96 -4.50
N PHE A 208 6.99 -6.62 -5.53
CA PHE A 208 6.27 -7.63 -6.31
C PHE A 208 7.21 -8.79 -6.64
N LYS A 209 6.77 -10.02 -6.39
CA LYS A 209 7.55 -11.25 -6.62
C LYS A 209 8.99 -11.21 -6.08
N GLY A 210 9.20 -10.58 -4.92
CA GLY A 210 10.52 -10.50 -4.26
C GLY A 210 11.48 -9.44 -4.81
N ALA A 211 11.02 -8.56 -5.71
CA ALA A 211 11.77 -7.40 -6.16
C ALA A 211 11.02 -6.11 -5.87
N ALA A 212 11.74 -5.04 -5.53
CA ALA A 212 11.20 -3.70 -5.36
C ALA A 212 11.23 -2.94 -6.68
N TYR A 213 10.09 -2.45 -7.15
CA TYR A 213 9.94 -1.69 -8.38
C TYR A 213 9.79 -0.20 -8.09
N PHE A 214 10.40 0.62 -8.94
CA PHE A 214 10.39 2.08 -8.82
C PHE A 214 9.99 2.73 -10.15
N ILE A 215 9.64 4.02 -10.11
CA ILE A 215 9.40 4.84 -11.30
C ILE A 215 10.63 5.73 -11.51
N LEU A 216 11.10 5.83 -12.76
CA LEU A 216 12.19 6.72 -13.15
C LEU A 216 11.75 8.18 -13.19
N ASP A 217 12.68 9.08 -12.92
CA ASP A 217 12.51 10.50 -13.16
C ASP A 217 12.64 10.81 -14.65
N TYR A 218 11.64 11.47 -15.22
CA TYR A 218 11.57 11.71 -16.65
C TYR A 218 12.41 12.90 -17.11
N CYS A 219 12.77 13.80 -16.20
CA CYS A 219 13.56 14.99 -16.51
C CYS A 219 15.06 14.69 -16.50
N PHE A 220 15.49 13.75 -15.67
CA PHE A 220 16.92 13.47 -15.46
C PHE A 220 17.37 12.08 -15.93
N SER A 221 16.46 11.16 -16.26
CA SER A 221 16.84 9.84 -16.77
C SER A 221 17.27 9.84 -18.23
N ASP A 222 18.11 8.87 -18.59
CA ASP A 222 18.52 8.63 -19.96
C ASP A 222 17.27 8.39 -20.85
N PRO A 223 17.11 9.13 -21.96
CA PRO A 223 15.97 8.98 -22.87
C PRO A 223 15.74 7.53 -23.34
N SER A 224 16.81 6.73 -23.48
CA SER A 224 16.71 5.34 -23.92
C SER A 224 15.97 4.44 -22.92
N PHE A 225 16.00 4.75 -21.61
CA PHE A 225 15.20 4.04 -20.62
C PHE A 225 13.72 4.44 -20.71
N LEU A 226 13.46 5.72 -20.97
CA LEU A 226 12.10 6.27 -21.09
C LEU A 226 11.40 5.76 -22.35
N GLU A 227 12.08 5.77 -23.50
CA GLU A 227 11.56 5.24 -24.77
C GLU A 227 11.18 3.75 -24.68
N ARG A 228 11.95 2.98 -23.91
CA ARG A 228 11.66 1.57 -23.64
C ARG A 228 10.58 1.37 -22.57
N GLY A 229 10.16 2.42 -21.88
CA GLY A 229 9.23 2.36 -20.77
C GLY A 229 9.76 1.54 -19.59
N CYS A 230 11.08 1.51 -19.37
CA CYS A 230 11.70 0.67 -18.35
C CYS A 230 11.24 1.04 -16.94
N MET A 231 10.87 0.03 -16.15
CA MET A 231 10.68 0.14 -14.70
C MET A 231 11.86 -0.51 -13.98
N PRO A 232 12.72 0.27 -13.31
CA PRO A 232 13.83 -0.28 -12.57
C PRO A 232 13.33 -1.11 -11.40
N SER A 233 13.95 -2.26 -11.19
CA SER A 233 13.69 -3.13 -10.06
C SER A 233 14.95 -3.54 -9.32
N PHE A 234 14.86 -3.67 -8.01
CA PHE A 234 15.90 -4.18 -7.14
C PHE A 234 15.47 -5.53 -6.57
N ASP A 235 16.16 -6.60 -6.96
CA ASP A 235 15.87 -7.96 -6.51
C ASP A 235 16.44 -8.18 -5.10
N PHE A 236 15.58 -8.54 -4.13
CA PHE A 236 16.03 -8.67 -2.74
C PHE A 236 16.89 -9.92 -2.50
N ALA A 237 16.79 -10.96 -3.33
CA ALA A 237 17.54 -12.20 -3.14
C ALA A 237 18.98 -12.04 -3.65
N THR A 238 19.14 -11.41 -4.81
CA THR A 238 20.42 -11.21 -5.49
C THR A 238 21.05 -9.85 -5.19
N GLU A 239 20.29 -8.91 -4.62
CA GLU A 239 20.69 -7.53 -4.33
C GLU A 239 21.20 -6.79 -5.59
N LYS A 240 20.58 -7.08 -6.75
CA LYS A 240 20.94 -6.51 -8.05
C LYS A 240 19.79 -5.74 -8.69
N TRP A 241 20.17 -4.69 -9.42
CA TRP A 241 19.26 -3.91 -10.24
C TRP A 241 18.96 -4.59 -11.57
N SER A 242 17.75 -4.39 -12.07
CA SER A 242 17.26 -4.81 -13.38
C SER A 242 16.39 -3.71 -13.98
N VAL A 243 16.27 -3.72 -15.31
CA VAL A 243 15.38 -2.84 -16.10
C VAL A 243 14.49 -3.65 -17.05
N ALA A 244 14.28 -4.92 -16.72
CA ALA A 244 13.62 -5.88 -17.61
C ALA A 244 12.10 -5.62 -17.78
N LEU A 245 11.42 -5.15 -16.73
CA LEU A 245 9.99 -4.90 -16.79
C LEU A 245 9.73 -3.57 -17.50
N GLN A 246 8.81 -3.59 -18.47
CA GLN A 246 8.28 -2.38 -19.08
C GLN A 246 7.00 -1.97 -18.35
N GLY A 247 6.88 -0.68 -18.02
CA GLY A 247 5.70 -0.07 -17.42
C GLY A 247 4.63 0.28 -18.45
N PRO A 248 3.47 0.78 -18.01
CA PRO A 248 2.36 1.14 -18.89
C PRO A 248 2.58 2.46 -19.64
N LEU A 249 3.71 3.13 -19.43
CA LEU A 249 4.03 4.45 -19.99
C LEU A 249 3.75 4.54 -21.49
N ASN A 250 4.31 3.63 -22.28
CA ASN A 250 4.16 3.66 -23.74
C ASN A 250 2.71 3.41 -24.15
N ARG A 251 1.97 2.56 -23.43
CA ARG A 251 0.54 2.35 -23.68
C ARG A 251 -0.30 3.59 -23.36
N ILE A 252 0.03 4.31 -22.29
CA ILE A 252 -0.66 5.55 -21.93
C ILE A 252 -0.44 6.60 -23.02
N LEU A 253 0.79 6.72 -23.52
CA LEU A 253 1.11 7.63 -24.63
C LEU A 253 0.40 7.23 -25.93
N GLU A 254 0.38 5.94 -26.28
CA GLU A 254 -0.35 5.41 -27.42
C GLU A 254 -1.86 5.72 -27.32
N GLU A 255 -2.48 5.46 -26.17
CA GLU A 255 -3.91 5.75 -25.96
C GLU A 255 -4.23 7.25 -25.97
N SER A 256 -3.28 8.09 -25.61
CA SER A 256 -3.45 9.56 -25.63
C SER A 256 -3.52 10.12 -27.05
N ASN A 257 -3.15 9.36 -28.09
CA ASN A 257 -3.14 9.82 -29.48
C ASN A 257 -2.42 11.17 -29.69
N GLY A 258 -1.33 11.39 -28.93
CA GLY A 258 -0.49 12.58 -29.03
C GLY A 258 -0.96 13.78 -28.20
N THR A 259 -1.96 13.62 -27.32
CA THR A 259 -2.36 14.67 -26.37
C THR A 259 -1.45 14.76 -25.15
N LEU A 260 -0.70 13.70 -24.85
CA LEU A 260 0.26 13.64 -23.74
C LEU A 260 1.67 13.40 -24.27
N SER A 261 2.63 14.04 -23.61
CA SER A 261 4.07 13.83 -23.77
C SER A 261 4.66 13.12 -22.56
N TYR A 262 5.91 12.65 -22.67
CA TYR A 262 6.66 12.12 -21.51
C TYR A 262 6.76 13.14 -20.36
N HIS A 263 6.79 14.44 -20.68
CA HIS A 263 6.87 15.50 -19.68
C HIS A 263 5.57 15.63 -18.88
N ASP A 264 4.42 15.50 -19.55
CA ASP A 264 3.10 15.54 -18.88
C ASP A 264 2.97 14.36 -17.89
N LEU A 265 3.52 13.21 -18.25
CA LEU A 265 3.49 11.99 -17.43
C LEU A 265 4.48 11.99 -16.26
N ALA A 266 5.49 12.88 -16.29
CA ALA A 266 6.64 12.86 -15.37
C ALA A 266 6.25 12.87 -13.89
N ASN A 267 5.11 13.52 -13.59
CA ASN A 267 4.62 13.76 -12.24
C ASN A 267 3.26 13.12 -11.98
N GLN A 268 2.66 12.46 -12.98
CA GLN A 268 1.26 12.02 -12.93
C GLN A 268 1.11 10.52 -12.65
N LEU A 269 2.22 9.78 -12.53
CA LEU A 269 2.24 8.35 -12.26
C LEU A 269 2.61 8.01 -10.81
N MET A 270 1.82 7.14 -10.20
CA MET A 270 2.11 6.57 -8.87
C MET A 270 2.06 5.05 -8.96
N LEU A 271 2.98 4.36 -8.27
CA LEU A 271 3.06 2.89 -8.26
C LEU A 271 2.51 2.32 -6.94
N SER A 272 1.76 1.22 -7.05
CA SER A 272 1.12 0.54 -5.92
C SER A 272 1.08 -0.97 -6.12
N GLY A 273 1.01 -1.72 -5.02
CA GLY A 273 0.78 -3.16 -5.03
C GLY A 273 -0.69 -3.45 -4.71
N LEU A 274 -1.46 -3.97 -5.66
CA LEU A 274 -2.89 -4.24 -5.49
C LEU A 274 -3.24 -5.64 -5.99
N LYS A 275 -4.13 -6.35 -5.29
CA LYS A 275 -4.58 -7.70 -5.65
C LYS A 275 -3.43 -8.68 -5.97
N GLY A 276 -2.27 -8.50 -5.32
CA GLY A 276 -1.08 -9.34 -5.55
C GLY A 276 -0.32 -9.06 -6.85
N THR A 277 -0.62 -7.98 -7.56
CA THR A 277 0.12 -7.52 -8.75
C THR A 277 0.54 -6.05 -8.61
N LEU A 278 1.35 -5.57 -9.56
CA LEU A 278 1.67 -4.14 -9.68
C LEU A 278 0.50 -3.39 -10.32
N CYS A 279 0.23 -2.21 -9.79
CA CYS A 279 -0.75 -1.27 -10.31
C CYS A 279 -0.13 0.12 -10.39
N THR A 280 -0.33 0.83 -11.50
CA THR A 280 -0.01 2.25 -11.60
C THR A 280 -1.28 3.07 -11.75
N SER A 281 -1.40 4.15 -11.00
CA SER A 281 -2.39 5.19 -11.25
C SER A 281 -1.78 6.29 -12.10
N HIS A 282 -2.51 6.69 -13.14
CA HIS A 282 -2.22 7.82 -13.99
C HIS A 282 -3.26 8.90 -13.75
N TRP A 283 -2.84 10.04 -13.21
CA TRP A 283 -3.68 11.22 -13.05
C TRP A 283 -3.69 12.04 -14.34
N ASN A 284 -4.84 12.13 -15.00
CA ASN A 284 -5.01 12.98 -16.17
C ASN A 284 -5.71 14.28 -15.76
N ASP A 285 -4.94 15.36 -15.65
CA ASP A 285 -5.43 16.67 -15.24
C ASP A 285 -6.31 17.37 -16.29
N GLN A 286 -6.15 17.03 -17.57
CA GLN A 286 -6.97 17.58 -18.66
C GLN A 286 -8.42 17.06 -18.59
N PHE A 287 -8.60 15.79 -18.23
CA PHE A 287 -9.92 15.14 -18.15
C PHE A 287 -10.42 14.97 -16.73
N TYR A 288 -9.63 15.32 -15.72
CA TYR A 288 -9.91 15.10 -14.30
C TYR A 288 -10.25 13.64 -13.99
N THR A 289 -9.48 12.71 -14.58
CA THR A 289 -9.67 11.27 -14.39
C THR A 289 -8.40 10.60 -13.87
N VAL A 290 -8.59 9.51 -13.15
CA VAL A 290 -7.51 8.61 -12.74
C VAL A 290 -7.71 7.26 -13.44
N ASP A 291 -6.75 6.91 -14.29
CA ASP A 291 -6.71 5.60 -14.94
C ASP A 291 -5.84 4.64 -14.11
N LEU A 292 -6.41 3.49 -13.73
CA LEU A 292 -5.69 2.44 -13.03
C LEU A 292 -5.28 1.33 -14.00
N TRP A 293 -3.97 1.14 -14.11
CA TRP A 293 -3.35 0.14 -14.96
C TRP A 293 -2.81 -0.99 -14.10
N PHE A 294 -3.17 -2.23 -14.43
CA PHE A 294 -2.73 -3.43 -13.72
C PHE A 294 -1.80 -4.25 -14.59
N LEU A 295 -0.73 -4.75 -13.99
CA LEU A 295 0.18 -5.68 -14.66
C LEU A 295 -0.52 -7.04 -14.78
N THR A 296 -0.75 -7.47 -16.01
CA THR A 296 -1.43 -8.74 -16.35
C THR A 296 -0.45 -9.85 -16.73
N ASP A 297 0.67 -9.50 -17.38
CA ASP A 297 1.74 -10.43 -17.72
C ASP A 297 3.09 -9.79 -17.35
N SER A 298 3.71 -10.28 -16.28
CA SER A 298 4.99 -9.77 -15.79
C SER A 298 6.17 -10.17 -16.66
N GLU A 299 6.07 -11.25 -17.45
CA GLU A 299 7.16 -11.70 -18.32
C GLU A 299 7.22 -10.85 -19.58
N LYS A 300 6.06 -10.46 -20.10
CA LYS A 300 5.94 -9.61 -21.29
C LYS A 300 5.85 -8.12 -20.99
N GLY A 301 5.67 -7.73 -19.73
CA GLY A 301 5.39 -6.33 -19.36
C GLY A 301 4.06 -5.84 -19.91
N THR A 302 3.02 -6.69 -19.91
CA THR A 302 1.69 -6.32 -20.43
C THR A 302 0.82 -5.72 -19.32
N TRP A 303 0.23 -4.56 -19.61
CA TRP A 303 -0.63 -3.82 -18.68
C TRP A 303 -2.03 -3.63 -19.26
N SER A 304 -3.07 -3.81 -18.44
CA SER A 304 -4.45 -3.49 -18.80
C SER A 304 -4.95 -2.30 -17.99
N LYS A 305 -5.72 -1.42 -18.63
CA LYS A 305 -6.48 -0.38 -17.94
C LYS A 305 -7.81 -0.99 -17.49
N ASP A 306 -7.95 -1.17 -16.18
CA ASP A 306 -9.12 -1.86 -15.62
C ASP A 306 -10.16 -0.87 -15.08
N HIS A 307 -9.72 0.30 -14.64
CA HIS A 307 -10.59 1.33 -14.08
C HIS A 307 -10.23 2.71 -14.62
N ARG A 308 -11.27 3.51 -14.87
CA ARG A 308 -11.19 4.96 -15.09
C ARG A 308 -12.10 5.62 -14.06
N ILE A 309 -11.53 6.43 -13.20
CA ILE A 309 -12.20 7.02 -12.04
C ILE A 309 -12.34 8.51 -12.28
N ASN A 310 -13.56 9.02 -12.22
CA ASN A 310 -13.82 10.46 -12.25
C ASN A 310 -13.42 11.05 -10.90
N VAL A 311 -12.59 12.09 -10.93
CA VAL A 311 -12.17 12.78 -9.70
C VAL A 311 -13.16 13.90 -9.39
N ASP A 312 -13.49 14.07 -8.11
CA ASP A 312 -14.43 15.10 -7.67
C ASP A 312 -13.98 16.51 -8.09
N ALA A 313 -14.96 17.37 -8.38
CA ALA A 313 -14.72 18.74 -8.83
C ALA A 313 -13.89 19.60 -7.86
N VAL A 314 -13.80 19.20 -6.59
CA VAL A 314 -12.96 19.85 -5.58
C VAL A 314 -11.46 19.78 -5.91
N PHE A 315 -11.05 18.82 -6.73
CA PHE A 315 -9.66 18.66 -7.19
C PHE A 315 -9.40 19.29 -8.57
N HIS A 316 -10.38 19.98 -9.14
CA HIS A 316 -10.18 20.67 -10.42
C HIS A 316 -9.23 21.86 -10.27
N GLY A 317 -8.38 22.10 -11.27
CA GLY A 317 -7.39 23.18 -11.27
C GLY A 317 -6.13 22.91 -10.43
N ILE A 318 -5.99 21.70 -9.85
CA ILE A 318 -4.78 21.32 -9.09
C ILE A 318 -3.62 20.94 -10.01
N GLY A 319 -3.87 20.52 -11.24
CA GLY A 319 -2.84 20.18 -12.21
C GLY A 319 -1.98 18.99 -11.75
N ASP A 320 -0.68 19.04 -12.04
CA ASP A 320 0.30 17.99 -11.73
C ASP A 320 0.66 17.87 -10.24
N TYR A 321 0.16 18.78 -9.39
CA TYR A 321 0.32 18.73 -7.94
C TYR A 321 -0.54 17.66 -7.27
N LEU A 322 -1.57 17.15 -7.95
CA LEU A 322 -2.40 16.06 -7.41
C LEU A 322 -1.68 14.73 -7.56
N LYS A 323 -1.45 14.05 -6.45
CA LYS A 323 -0.92 12.68 -6.42
C LYS A 323 -2.01 11.73 -6.00
N VAL A 324 -2.31 10.76 -6.85
CA VAL A 324 -3.32 9.74 -6.56
C VAL A 324 -2.65 8.39 -6.45
N GLN A 325 -2.71 7.76 -5.28
CA GLN A 325 -2.18 6.42 -5.06
C GLN A 325 -3.29 5.47 -4.58
N PRO A 326 -3.53 4.36 -5.28
CA PRO A 326 -4.41 3.32 -4.76
C PRO A 326 -3.74 2.53 -3.64
N LEU A 327 -4.44 2.36 -2.53
CA LEU A 327 -3.91 1.75 -1.30
C LEU A 327 -4.29 0.27 -1.18
N LEU A 328 -5.54 -0.07 -1.50
CA LEU A 328 -6.06 -1.44 -1.49
C LEU A 328 -7.36 -1.54 -2.29
N VAL A 329 -7.75 -2.79 -2.58
CA VAL A 329 -9.09 -3.13 -3.07
C VAL A 329 -9.78 -3.98 -2.02
N THR A 330 -11.01 -3.63 -1.66
CA THR A 330 -11.81 -4.38 -0.67
C THR A 330 -12.33 -5.69 -1.28
N ASP A 331 -12.81 -6.60 -0.44
CA ASP A 331 -13.43 -7.85 -0.89
C ASP A 331 -14.72 -7.60 -1.69
N GLU A 332 -15.32 -6.42 -1.55
CA GLU A 332 -16.48 -5.97 -2.33
C GLU A 332 -16.10 -5.36 -3.69
N GLY A 333 -14.81 -5.25 -3.99
CA GLY A 333 -14.31 -4.65 -5.23
C GLY A 333 -14.20 -3.13 -5.21
N LYS A 334 -14.42 -2.48 -4.06
CA LYS A 334 -14.23 -1.03 -3.90
C LYS A 334 -12.75 -0.69 -3.78
N ILE A 335 -12.36 0.45 -4.31
CA ILE A 335 -10.95 0.87 -4.41
C ILE A 335 -10.71 1.99 -3.42
N VAL A 336 -9.73 1.83 -2.53
CA VAL A 336 -9.32 2.88 -1.60
C VAL A 336 -8.18 3.68 -2.23
N LEU A 337 -8.37 4.98 -2.36
CA LEU A 337 -7.44 5.93 -3.00
C LEU A 337 -6.96 6.94 -1.97
N SER A 338 -5.65 7.17 -1.93
CA SER A 338 -5.04 8.34 -1.29
C SER A 338 -4.85 9.43 -2.34
N MET A 339 -5.46 10.59 -2.12
CA MET A 339 -5.29 11.77 -2.96
C MET A 339 -4.58 12.85 -2.16
N GLN A 340 -3.41 13.27 -2.62
CA GLN A 340 -2.61 14.30 -1.97
C GLN A 340 -2.42 15.52 -2.86
N MET A 341 -2.56 16.70 -2.26
CA MET A 341 -2.49 18.01 -2.86
C MET A 341 -1.68 18.93 -1.95
N GLY A 342 -0.37 18.97 -2.18
CA GLY A 342 0.58 19.71 -1.33
C GLY A 342 0.48 19.28 0.14
N SER A 343 0.07 20.21 1.00
CA SER A 343 -0.11 20.03 2.45
C SER A 343 -1.46 19.43 2.85
N LYS A 344 -2.34 19.10 1.91
CA LYS A 344 -3.63 18.46 2.21
C LYS A 344 -3.72 17.12 1.51
N GLY A 345 -4.47 16.20 2.10
CA GLY A 345 -4.82 14.95 1.45
C GLY A 345 -6.17 14.43 1.93
N VAL A 346 -6.75 13.54 1.16
CA VAL A 346 -7.94 12.78 1.53
C VAL A 346 -7.71 11.32 1.17
N VAL A 347 -8.25 10.43 1.99
CA VAL A 347 -8.45 9.04 1.59
C VAL A 347 -9.92 8.87 1.26
N GLN A 348 -10.20 8.37 0.06
CA GLN A 348 -11.54 8.05 -0.38
C GLN A 348 -11.68 6.56 -0.68
N ILE A 349 -12.90 6.04 -0.53
CA ILE A 349 -13.30 4.75 -1.08
C ILE A 349 -14.21 4.98 -2.28
N TYR A 350 -13.79 4.45 -3.42
CA TYR A 350 -14.50 4.50 -4.69
C TYR A 350 -15.20 3.18 -4.98
N ASP A 351 -16.48 3.23 -5.35
CA ASP A 351 -17.25 2.08 -5.79
C ASP A 351 -17.36 2.09 -7.33
N PRO A 352 -16.65 1.17 -8.03
CA PRO A 352 -16.67 1.13 -9.50
C PRO A 352 -18.01 0.68 -10.08
N VAL A 353 -18.93 0.12 -9.28
CA VAL A 353 -20.25 -0.32 -9.74
C VAL A 353 -21.22 0.86 -9.77
N THR A 354 -21.15 1.74 -8.77
CA THR A 354 -22.04 2.90 -8.67
C THR A 354 -21.42 4.20 -9.20
N ASP A 355 -20.11 4.18 -9.50
CA ASP A 355 -19.32 5.36 -9.88
C ASP A 355 -19.41 6.49 -8.83
N THR A 356 -19.27 6.11 -7.55
CA THR A 356 -19.35 7.06 -6.43
C THR A 356 -18.16 6.93 -5.50
N SER A 357 -17.75 8.07 -4.94
CA SER A 357 -16.68 8.18 -3.96
C SER A 357 -17.23 8.62 -2.60
N SER A 358 -16.58 8.19 -1.52
CA SER A 358 -16.86 8.69 -0.17
C SER A 358 -15.57 8.87 0.61
N ASP A 359 -15.48 9.97 1.37
CA ASP A 359 -14.34 10.31 2.20
C ASP A 359 -14.25 9.36 3.41
N ILE A 360 -13.06 8.79 3.63
CA ILE A 360 -12.71 8.04 4.84
C ILE A 360 -12.10 8.98 5.86
N ILE A 361 -11.06 9.72 5.48
CA ILE A 361 -10.34 10.63 6.36
C ILE A 361 -9.71 11.78 5.58
N GLN A 362 -9.76 12.98 6.14
CA GLN A 362 -9.02 14.15 5.66
C GLN A 362 -7.73 14.32 6.45
N ILE A 363 -6.67 14.71 5.77
CA ILE A 363 -5.32 14.76 6.32
C ILE A 363 -4.74 16.15 6.02
N SER A 364 -4.15 16.75 7.05
CA SER A 364 -3.36 17.98 6.92
C SER A 364 -1.91 17.66 7.25
N ILE A 365 -1.03 17.98 6.32
CA ILE A 365 0.41 17.76 6.33
C ILE A 365 1.08 19.13 6.54
N TYR A 366 2.00 19.26 7.48
CA TYR A 366 2.71 20.52 7.67
C TYR A 366 3.72 20.76 6.52
N THR A 367 3.89 22.02 6.12
CA THR A 367 4.69 22.44 4.96
C THR A 367 6.16 22.03 5.09
N GLY A 368 6.68 21.29 4.11
CA GLY A 368 8.10 20.94 3.98
C GLY A 368 8.40 19.46 3.70
N ALA A 369 7.42 18.56 3.82
CA ALA A 369 7.62 17.12 3.55
C ALA A 369 7.05 16.70 2.18
N SER A 370 7.89 16.09 1.35
CA SER A 370 7.44 15.36 0.15
C SER A 370 6.58 14.15 0.59
N TRP A 371 5.35 14.08 0.06
CA TRP A 371 4.33 13.03 0.17
C TRP A 371 4.24 12.24 1.49
N GLN A 372 3.31 12.53 2.42
CA GLN A 372 3.16 11.68 3.62
C GLN A 372 2.51 10.35 3.26
N GLY A 373 3.19 9.24 3.55
CA GLY A 373 2.73 7.93 3.10
C GLY A 373 1.57 7.40 3.91
N ILE A 374 0.42 7.27 3.26
CA ILE A 374 -0.63 6.41 3.76
C ILE A 374 -0.34 5.04 3.20
N VAL A 375 -0.29 4.05 4.07
CA VAL A 375 -0.01 2.67 3.67
C VAL A 375 -1.03 1.75 4.28
N ARG A 376 -1.22 0.59 3.66
CA ARG A 376 -1.94 -0.50 4.31
C ARG A 376 -1.18 -0.88 5.59
N GLY A 377 -1.83 -0.74 6.73
CA GLY A 377 -1.21 -0.94 8.04
C GLY A 377 -1.14 -2.41 8.43
N ALA A 378 -2.28 -3.02 8.70
CA ALA A 378 -2.42 -4.41 9.07
C ALA A 378 -3.87 -4.86 8.87
N THR A 379 -4.12 -6.14 9.13
CA THR A 379 -5.48 -6.66 9.25
C THR A 379 -5.79 -6.92 10.73
N THR A 380 -6.97 -6.53 11.22
CA THR A 380 -7.36 -6.81 12.61
C THR A 380 -7.61 -8.30 12.80
N LYS A 381 -6.61 -9.06 13.26
CA LYS A 381 -6.91 -10.31 13.97
C LYS A 381 -7.38 -9.92 15.37
N LEU A 382 -8.68 -10.04 15.61
CA LEU A 382 -9.22 -10.00 16.97
C LEU A 382 -8.50 -11.09 17.76
N GLY A 383 -7.60 -10.68 18.66
CA GLY A 383 -7.01 -11.57 19.64
C GLY A 383 -8.11 -12.02 20.58
N THR A 384 -8.23 -13.34 20.72
CA THR A 384 -8.99 -14.00 21.78
C THR A 384 -8.48 -13.65 23.17
#